data_AF-A0A433E2F7-F1
#
_entry.id   AF-A0A433E2F7-F1
#
_cell.length_a   1.000
_cell.length_b   1.000
_cell.length_c   1.000
_cell.angle_alpha   90.00
_cell.angle_beta   90.00
_cell.angle_gamma   90.00
#
_symmetry.space_group_name_H-M   'P 1'
#
loop_
_entity.id
_entity.type
_entity.pdbx_description
1 polymer ?
#
loop_
_entity_poly.entity_id
_entity_poly.type
_entity_poly.pdbx_seq_one_letter_code
_entity_poly.pdbx_strand_id
1 'polypeptide(L)'
;MGWRYLPDAHGVRPCTCFGCRVRGGYGARRLRERLPHPLDGPPPPVTVLLARVEAGDPANPAALREALHWFGMRRRGPVDRLKRLAAHPDPGVREELVWAVARWSTPGVAELLDGLADDPHPDVREAVEAVREPE
;
A
#
# COMPACT_ATOMS: atom_id res chain seq x y z
N MET A 1 -6.17 -10.50 -17.20
CA MET A 1 -5.51 -11.71 -17.74
C MET A 1 -4.45 -12.18 -16.75
N GLY A 2 -4.64 -13.34 -16.09
CA GLY A 2 -3.65 -13.89 -15.15
C GLY A 2 -2.56 -14.74 -15.83
N TRP A 3 -1.60 -15.23 -15.06
CA TRP A 3 -0.49 -16.11 -15.51
C TRP A 3 -0.90 -17.33 -16.35
N ARG A 4 -2.17 -17.72 -16.33
CA ARG A 4 -2.75 -18.73 -17.25
C ARG A 4 -2.71 -18.30 -18.72
N TYR A 5 -2.68 -17.00 -18.98
CA TYR A 5 -2.77 -16.41 -20.31
C TYR A 5 -1.45 -15.77 -20.78
N LEU A 6 -0.46 -15.60 -19.88
CA LEU A 6 0.89 -15.13 -20.22
C LEU A 6 1.93 -15.81 -19.30
N PRO A 7 2.42 -17.01 -19.66
CA PRO A 7 3.33 -17.79 -18.82
C PRO A 7 4.71 -17.14 -18.56
N ASP A 8 5.10 -16.13 -19.33
CA ASP A 8 6.38 -15.42 -19.19
C ASP A 8 6.28 -14.00 -18.59
N ALA A 9 5.09 -13.56 -18.16
CA ALA A 9 4.92 -12.21 -17.63
C ALA A 9 5.57 -12.01 -16.24
N HIS A 10 5.71 -13.05 -15.43
CA HIS A 10 6.47 -13.04 -14.16
C HIS A 10 6.83 -14.46 -13.70
N GLY A 11 8.12 -14.83 -13.90
CA GLY A 11 8.92 -15.77 -13.09
C GLY A 11 8.33 -17.15 -12.78
N VAL A 12 8.95 -18.20 -13.33
CA VAL A 12 8.71 -19.63 -13.08
C VAL A 12 8.21 -19.92 -11.67
N ARG A 13 7.12 -20.71 -11.57
CA ARG A 13 6.44 -21.01 -10.28
C ARG A 13 7.44 -21.51 -9.23
N PRO A 14 7.35 -21.03 -7.96
CA PRO A 14 6.35 -20.11 -7.41
C PRO A 14 6.85 -18.66 -7.32
N CYS A 15 6.36 -17.77 -8.21
CA CYS A 15 6.52 -16.32 -8.03
C CYS A 15 5.66 -15.83 -6.85
N THR A 16 6.27 -15.06 -5.96
CA THR A 16 5.64 -14.51 -4.74
C THR A 16 5.29 -13.03 -4.87
N CYS A 17 5.46 -12.44 -6.06
CA CYS A 17 5.15 -11.03 -6.32
C CYS A 17 3.66 -10.70 -6.09
N PHE A 18 3.36 -9.43 -5.89
CA PHE A 18 2.00 -8.96 -5.61
C PHE A 18 0.99 -9.32 -6.70
N GLY A 19 1.41 -9.27 -7.97
CA GLY A 19 0.57 -9.59 -9.12
C GLY A 19 0.31 -11.08 -9.34
N CYS A 20 1.24 -11.95 -8.96
CA CYS A 20 1.14 -13.40 -9.20
C CYS A 20 0.63 -14.19 -8.00
N ARG A 21 0.76 -13.65 -6.78
CA ARG A 21 0.38 -14.38 -5.56
C ARG A 21 -1.13 -14.52 -5.43
N VAL A 22 -1.58 -15.73 -5.07
CA VAL A 22 -2.95 -15.95 -4.60
C VAL A 22 -3.07 -15.43 -3.17
N ARG A 23 -3.81 -14.33 -2.99
CA ARG A 23 -4.04 -13.75 -1.66
C ARG A 23 -4.89 -14.69 -0.81
N GLY A 24 -4.43 -14.99 0.41
CA GLY A 24 -5.16 -15.86 1.35
C GLY A 24 -5.11 -17.34 1.03
N GLY A 25 -4.30 -17.76 0.04
CA GLY A 25 -4.12 -19.18 -0.28
C GLY A 25 -3.45 -19.96 0.86
N TYR A 26 -3.80 -21.23 1.00
CA TYR A 26 -3.16 -22.13 1.95
C TYR A 26 -1.64 -22.15 1.72
N GLY A 27 -0.86 -21.96 2.79
CA GLY A 27 0.61 -21.95 2.71
C GLY A 27 1.25 -20.66 2.14
N ALA A 28 0.46 -19.65 1.74
CA ALA A 28 0.99 -18.42 1.13
C ALA A 28 1.93 -17.62 2.05
N ARG A 29 1.82 -17.76 3.38
CA ARG A 29 2.76 -17.17 4.34
C ARG A 29 4.14 -17.85 4.25
N ARG A 30 4.15 -19.19 4.42
CA ARG A 30 5.37 -20.01 4.35
C ARG A 30 6.08 -19.87 3.02
N LEU A 31 5.33 -19.73 1.92
CA LEU A 31 5.91 -19.54 0.60
C LEU A 31 6.68 -18.21 0.48
N ARG A 32 6.14 -17.11 1.00
CA ARG A 32 6.80 -15.79 1.01
C ARG A 32 8.02 -15.73 1.94
N GLU A 33 7.96 -16.48 3.04
CA GLU A 33 9.10 -16.62 3.96
C GLU A 33 10.26 -17.39 3.30
N ARG A 34 9.97 -18.44 2.53
CA ARG A 34 11.00 -19.27 1.85
C ARG A 34 11.52 -18.65 0.55
N LEU A 35 10.67 -17.94 -0.18
CA LEU A 35 11.00 -17.33 -1.47
C LEU A 35 10.56 -15.86 -1.46
N PRO A 36 11.27 -14.99 -0.73
CA PRO A 36 10.97 -13.56 -0.73
C PRO A 36 11.18 -13.00 -2.14
N HIS A 37 10.16 -12.35 -2.70
CA HIS A 37 10.34 -11.63 -3.95
C HIS A 37 11.25 -10.41 -3.70
N PRO A 38 12.21 -10.08 -4.58
CA PRO A 38 13.12 -8.95 -4.36
C PRO A 38 12.41 -7.61 -4.17
N LEU A 39 11.26 -7.41 -4.84
CA LEU A 39 10.45 -6.20 -4.74
C LEU A 39 9.27 -6.32 -3.78
N ASP A 40 8.78 -7.55 -3.54
CA ASP A 40 7.55 -7.82 -2.75
C ASP A 40 7.81 -8.80 -1.61
N GLY A 41 8.98 -8.69 -0.97
CA GLY A 41 9.42 -9.54 0.14
C GLY A 41 8.41 -9.60 1.30
N PRO A 42 8.67 -10.42 2.33
CA PRO A 42 7.80 -10.48 3.49
C PRO A 42 7.63 -9.06 4.07
N PRO A 43 6.39 -8.55 4.16
CA PRO A 43 6.16 -7.18 4.58
C PRO A 43 6.67 -6.99 6.01
N PRO A 44 7.36 -5.87 6.33
CA PRO A 44 7.78 -5.59 7.69
C PRO A 44 6.59 -5.62 8.67
N PRO A 45 6.78 -6.01 9.94
CA PRO A 45 5.72 -5.99 10.95
C PRO A 45 5.05 -4.62 11.05
N VAL A 46 3.75 -4.59 11.39
CA VAL A 46 2.99 -3.33 11.52
C VAL A 46 3.64 -2.38 12.53
N THR A 47 4.18 -2.91 13.63
CA THR A 47 4.91 -2.12 14.64
C THR A 47 6.15 -1.44 14.06
N VAL A 48 6.88 -2.12 13.19
CA VAL A 48 8.05 -1.56 12.50
C VAL A 48 7.63 -0.48 11.51
N LEU A 49 6.57 -0.72 10.73
CA LEU A 49 6.05 0.27 9.79
C LEU A 49 5.51 1.52 10.51
N LEU A 50 4.81 1.33 11.63
CA LEU A 50 4.34 2.42 12.48
C LEU A 50 5.49 3.21 13.08
N ALA A 51 6.52 2.54 13.60
CA ALA A 51 7.71 3.22 14.11
C ALA A 51 8.40 4.05 13.01
N ARG A 52 8.48 3.54 11.77
CA ARG A 52 9.01 4.31 10.62
C ARG A 52 8.15 5.52 10.28
N VAL A 53 6.82 5.37 10.33
CA VAL A 53 5.89 6.49 10.12
C VAL A 53 6.03 7.53 11.24
N GLU A 54 6.07 7.09 12.49
CA GLU A 54 6.22 7.94 13.68
C GLU A 54 7.56 8.67 13.73
N ALA A 55 8.65 7.99 13.40
CA ALA A 55 9.98 8.57 13.28
C ALA A 55 10.22 9.34 11.97
N GLY A 56 9.28 9.27 11.02
CA GLY A 56 9.41 9.86 9.69
C GLY A 56 9.61 11.37 9.79
N ASP A 57 10.81 11.81 9.45
CA ASP A 57 11.16 13.21 9.28
C ASP A 57 10.43 13.76 8.05
N PRO A 58 9.74 14.92 8.14
CA PRO A 58 9.20 15.62 6.96
C PRO A 58 10.25 15.82 5.85
N ALA A 59 11.54 15.87 6.21
CA ALA A 59 12.66 15.98 5.28
C ALA A 59 13.03 14.66 4.56
N ASN A 60 12.44 13.51 4.94
CA ASN A 60 12.61 12.24 4.24
C ASN A 60 11.27 11.60 3.80
N PRO A 61 10.63 12.14 2.76
CA PRO A 61 9.39 11.60 2.20
C PRO A 61 9.53 10.15 1.69
N ALA A 62 10.72 9.75 1.21
CA ALA A 62 10.93 8.43 0.62
C ALA A 62 10.70 7.30 1.63
N ALA A 63 11.16 7.45 2.86
CA ALA A 63 10.94 6.46 3.93
C ALA A 63 9.45 6.33 4.30
N LEU A 64 8.70 7.43 4.27
CA LEU A 64 7.25 7.43 4.50
C LEU A 64 6.51 6.72 3.37
N ARG A 65 6.85 7.04 2.11
CA ARG A 65 6.28 6.36 0.93
C ARG A 65 6.57 4.86 0.94
N GLU A 66 7.78 4.44 1.29
CA GLU A 66 8.11 3.01 1.43
C GLU A 66 7.23 2.33 2.51
N ALA A 67 7.04 2.98 3.66
CA ALA A 67 6.19 2.44 4.72
C ALA A 67 4.72 2.34 4.28
N LEU A 68 4.20 3.36 3.59
CA LEU A 68 2.84 3.38 3.03
C LEU A 68 2.63 2.32 1.97
N HIS A 69 3.60 2.11 1.08
CA HIS A 69 3.59 1.02 0.11
C HIS A 69 3.38 -0.34 0.78
N TRP A 70 4.11 -0.62 1.88
CA TRP A 70 3.93 -1.85 2.65
C TRP A 70 2.57 -1.95 3.36
N PHE A 71 1.96 -0.82 3.73
CA PHE A 71 0.60 -0.76 4.25
C PHE A 71 -0.46 -1.08 3.16
N GLY A 72 -0.25 -0.60 1.93
CA GLY A 72 -1.10 -0.90 0.76
C GLY A 72 -1.21 -2.38 0.42
N MET A 73 -0.20 -3.18 0.79
CA MET A 73 -0.25 -4.62 0.61
C MET A 73 -1.20 -5.36 1.60
N ARG A 74 -1.78 -4.65 2.56
CA ARG A 74 -2.62 -5.21 3.63
C ARG A 74 -4.11 -4.94 3.36
N ARG A 75 -5.01 -5.68 4.02
CA ARG A 75 -6.46 -5.47 3.93
C ARG A 75 -7.01 -4.51 4.99
N ARG A 76 -6.23 -4.24 6.03
CA ARG A 76 -6.59 -3.41 7.18
C ARG A 76 -5.34 -2.78 7.75
N GLY A 77 -5.51 -1.65 8.41
CA GLY A 77 -4.41 -0.99 9.10
C GLY A 77 -4.86 0.15 10.01
N PRO A 78 -3.92 0.81 10.69
CA PRO A 78 -4.21 1.78 11.74
C PRO A 78 -4.53 3.17 11.16
N VAL A 79 -5.74 3.35 10.61
CA VAL A 79 -6.20 4.59 9.98
C VAL A 79 -5.95 5.82 10.87
N ASP A 80 -6.27 5.74 12.16
CA ASP A 80 -6.06 6.84 13.12
C ASP A 80 -4.60 7.31 13.26
N ARG A 81 -3.64 6.41 13.01
CA ARG A 81 -2.21 6.74 13.10
C ARG A 81 -1.68 7.30 11.79
N LEU A 82 -2.29 6.92 10.66
CA LEU A 82 -1.89 7.37 9.33
C LEU A 82 -2.58 8.67 8.90
N LYS A 83 -3.77 8.99 9.44
CA LYS A 83 -4.55 10.18 9.04
C LYS A 83 -3.78 11.50 9.11
N ARG A 84 -2.82 11.63 10.04
CA ARG A 84 -1.97 12.82 10.15
C ARG A 84 -1.13 13.08 8.90
N LEU A 85 -0.83 12.05 8.11
CA LEU A 85 -0.07 12.17 6.86
C LEU A 85 -0.88 12.85 5.75
N ALA A 86 -2.21 12.98 5.89
CA ALA A 86 -3.03 13.76 4.96
C ALA A 86 -2.69 15.26 4.97
N ALA A 87 -1.98 15.76 5.99
CA ALA A 87 -1.47 17.13 6.05
C ALA A 87 0.04 17.22 5.78
N HIS A 88 0.66 16.14 5.30
CA HIS A 88 2.11 16.12 5.05
C HIS A 88 2.48 17.11 3.93
N PRO A 89 3.57 17.89 4.03
CA PRO A 89 3.92 18.90 3.02
C PRO A 89 4.22 18.29 1.64
N ASP A 90 4.83 17.11 1.60
CA ASP A 90 5.10 16.38 0.35
C ASP A 90 3.81 15.74 -0.20
N PRO A 91 3.38 16.12 -1.43
CA PRO A 91 2.16 15.59 -2.04
C PRO A 91 2.23 14.10 -2.37
N GLY A 92 3.40 13.57 -2.73
CA GLY A 92 3.54 12.14 -3.01
C GLY A 92 3.42 11.25 -1.76
N VAL A 93 3.66 11.79 -0.55
CA VAL A 93 3.29 11.08 0.69
C VAL A 93 1.77 11.02 0.85
N ARG A 94 1.05 12.10 0.51
CA ARG A 94 -0.41 12.14 0.56
C ARG A 94 -1.04 11.23 -0.49
N GLU A 95 -0.47 11.21 -1.69
CA GLU A 95 -0.86 10.31 -2.78
C GLU A 95 -0.63 8.83 -2.38
N GLU A 96 0.55 8.47 -1.89
CA GLU A 96 0.83 7.10 -1.41
C GLU A 96 -0.08 6.69 -0.25
N LEU A 97 -0.55 7.64 0.56
CA LEU A 97 -1.54 7.35 1.61
C LEU A 97 -2.88 6.90 1.00
N VAL A 98 -3.32 7.53 -0.09
CA VAL A 98 -4.53 7.14 -0.82
C VAL A 98 -4.40 5.70 -1.34
N TRP A 99 -3.30 5.41 -2.05
CA TRP A 99 -3.03 4.07 -2.56
C TRP A 99 -2.90 3.02 -1.45
N ALA A 100 -2.31 3.39 -0.30
CA ALA A 100 -2.16 2.49 0.83
C ALA A 100 -3.50 2.06 1.45
N VAL A 101 -4.51 2.93 1.47
CA VAL A 101 -5.82 2.64 2.07
C VAL A 101 -6.85 2.14 1.06
N ALA A 102 -6.55 2.19 -0.24
CA ALA A 102 -7.49 1.93 -1.34
C ALA A 102 -8.29 0.63 -1.21
N ARG A 103 -7.69 -0.43 -0.67
CA ARG A 103 -8.32 -1.77 -0.54
C ARG A 103 -8.65 -2.14 0.89
N TRP A 104 -8.66 -1.17 1.81
CA TRP A 104 -8.93 -1.41 3.21
C TRP A 104 -10.42 -1.44 3.51
N SER A 105 -10.82 -2.35 4.39
CA SER A 105 -12.17 -2.38 4.98
C SER A 105 -12.22 -1.77 6.38
N THR A 106 -11.25 -0.91 6.71
CA THR A 106 -11.15 -0.30 8.05
C THR A 106 -12.08 0.91 8.13
N PRO A 107 -12.88 1.06 9.21
CA PRO A 107 -13.65 2.28 9.43
C PRO A 107 -12.76 3.54 9.41
N GLY A 108 -13.31 4.66 8.93
CA GLY A 108 -12.60 5.94 8.80
C GLY A 108 -11.81 6.11 7.49
N VAL A 109 -11.68 5.08 6.65
CA VAL A 109 -11.04 5.21 5.32
C VAL A 109 -11.83 6.17 4.41
N ALA A 110 -13.17 6.07 4.39
CA ALA A 110 -14.01 6.94 3.58
C ALA A 110 -13.81 8.42 3.96
N GLU A 111 -13.89 8.75 5.24
CA GLU A 111 -13.67 10.11 5.77
C GLU A 111 -12.27 10.65 5.43
N LEU A 112 -11.24 9.79 5.50
CA LEU A 112 -9.89 10.16 5.09
C LEU A 112 -9.80 10.49 3.60
N LEU A 113 -10.42 9.68 2.74
CA LEU A 113 -10.46 9.92 1.29
C LEU A 113 -11.32 11.14 0.94
N ASP A 114 -12.38 11.44 1.70
CA ASP A 114 -13.20 12.64 1.52
C ASP A 114 -12.35 13.89 1.76
N GLY A 115 -11.54 13.91 2.82
CA GLY A 115 -10.63 15.03 3.08
C GLY A 115 -9.54 15.22 2.01
N LEU A 116 -9.09 14.15 1.36
CA LEU A 116 -8.06 14.20 0.31
C LEU A 116 -8.63 14.46 -1.10
N ALA A 117 -9.96 14.39 -1.28
CA ALA A 117 -10.59 14.66 -2.57
C ALA A 117 -10.41 16.13 -3.01
N ASP A 118 -10.30 17.04 -2.04
CA ASP A 118 -10.08 18.48 -2.26
C ASP A 118 -8.61 18.89 -2.07
N ASP A 119 -7.66 17.94 -2.14
CA ASP A 119 -6.25 18.23 -1.95
C ASP A 119 -5.75 19.29 -2.96
N PRO A 120 -4.89 20.24 -2.56
CA PRO A 120 -4.36 21.24 -3.49
C PRO A 120 -3.57 20.63 -4.66
N HIS A 121 -2.96 19.45 -4.49
CA HIS A 121 -2.16 18.81 -5.51
C HIS A 121 -3.00 17.91 -6.43
N PRO A 122 -2.92 18.07 -7.76
CA PRO A 122 -3.74 17.31 -8.71
C PRO A 122 -3.56 15.79 -8.59
N ASP A 123 -2.31 15.31 -8.48
CA ASP A 123 -2.03 13.87 -8.41
C ASP A 123 -2.70 13.19 -7.22
N VAL A 124 -2.88 13.89 -6.10
CA VAL A 124 -3.58 13.35 -4.92
C VAL A 124 -5.08 13.24 -5.21
N ARG A 125 -5.68 14.25 -5.84
CA ARG A 125 -7.10 14.20 -6.23
C ARG A 125 -7.36 13.10 -7.24
N GLU A 126 -6.49 12.96 -8.25
CA GLU A 126 -6.56 11.90 -9.25
C GLU A 126 -6.45 10.51 -8.60
N ALA A 127 -5.54 10.33 -7.64
CA ALA A 127 -5.44 9.09 -6.88
C ALA A 127 -6.74 8.77 -6.10
N VAL A 128 -7.38 9.78 -5.50
CA VAL A 128 -8.66 9.59 -4.78
C VAL A 128 -9.78 9.19 -5.75
N GLU A 129 -9.87 9.84 -6.90
CA GLU A 129 -10.82 9.50 -7.96
C GLU A 129 -10.61 8.05 -8.42
N ALA A 130 -9.38 7.68 -8.77
CA ALA A 130 -9.03 6.33 -9.24
C ALA A 130 -9.36 5.22 -8.23
N VAL A 131 -9.24 5.50 -6.92
CA VAL A 131 -9.58 4.54 -5.86
C VAL A 131 -11.10 4.43 -5.64
N ARG A 132 -11.86 5.47 -5.97
CA ARG A 132 -13.33 5.49 -5.84
C ARG A 132 -14.05 4.91 -7.05
N GLU A 133 -13.41 4.91 -8.21
CA GLU A 133 -13.96 4.26 -9.40
C GLU A 133 -14.14 2.76 -9.14
N PRO A 134 -15.37 2.23 -9.23
CA PRO A 134 -15.59 0.80 -9.08
C PRO A 134 -14.99 0.04 -10.28
N GLU A 135 -14.12 -0.95 -10.00
CA GLU A 135 -13.68 -1.97 -10.98
C GLU A 135 -14.87 -2.80 -11.53
#